data_AF-A0A931Q139-F1
#
_entry.id   AF-A0A931Q139-F1
#
_cell.length_a   1.000
_cell.length_b   1.000
_cell.length_c   1.000
_cell.angle_alpha   90.00
_cell.angle_beta   90.00
_cell.angle_gamma   90.00
#
_symmetry.space_group_name_H-M   'P 1'
#
loop_
_entity.id
_entity.type
_entity.pdbx_description
1 polymer ?
#
loop_
_entity_poly.entity_id
_entity_poly.type
_entity_poly.pdbx_seq_one_letter_code
_entity_poly.pdbx_strand_id
1 'polypeptide(L)'
;FVKSLGLKRAEDIIGKEISMLNGLIKCPVVGVVKDFNDRSLHSGLAPLLMATNSTMYRQASIKLSNTNIASSMEGIKKIWEHTFPDYVYEYHFLDEKIAGFYKQENQLSQLYKIFAAIAIFLSCLGLYGLASFMAAQRIKEVGIRKVLGASPGNIVYLFSREFVILIVIAFVIAAPIAWYYMHQWLQDYAYRVTISLWLFAAGGLAAIFIALVTISFQAIRAALTNPVKSLRTE
;
A
#
# COMPACT_ATOMS: atom_id res chain seq x y z
N PHE A 1 0.60 19.35 21.96
CA PHE A 1 1.29 20.03 23.08
C PHE A 1 0.37 20.28 24.30
N VAL A 2 -0.77 20.98 24.15
CA VAL A 2 -1.69 21.24 25.28
C VAL A 2 -2.17 19.94 25.96
N LYS A 3 -2.63 18.97 25.15
CA LYS A 3 -3.07 17.66 25.64
C LYS A 3 -1.97 16.85 26.31
N SER A 4 -0.72 16.94 25.84
CA SER A 4 0.42 16.23 26.45
C SER A 4 0.81 16.80 27.81
N LEU A 5 0.43 18.04 28.12
CA LEU A 5 0.56 18.65 29.44
C LEU A 5 -0.64 18.35 30.37
N GLY A 6 -1.59 17.51 29.94
CA GLY A 6 -2.80 17.18 30.70
C GLY A 6 -3.88 18.27 30.71
N LEU A 7 -3.71 19.35 29.93
CA LEU A 7 -4.68 20.43 29.84
C LEU A 7 -5.81 20.08 28.87
N LYS A 8 -7.06 20.38 29.25
CA LYS A 8 -8.26 20.05 28.45
C LYS A 8 -8.63 21.15 27.46
N ARG A 9 -8.36 22.43 27.77
CA ARG A 9 -8.67 23.57 26.90
C ARG A 9 -7.41 24.30 26.48
N ALA A 10 -7.39 24.79 25.24
CA ALA A 10 -6.29 25.57 24.70
C ALA A 10 -6.11 26.91 25.41
N GLU A 11 -7.17 27.47 25.99
CA GLU A 11 -7.13 28.74 26.72
C GLU A 11 -6.35 28.63 28.03
N ASP A 12 -6.34 27.46 28.67
CA ASP A 12 -5.76 27.25 30.01
C ASP A 12 -4.23 27.38 30.03
N ILE A 13 -3.58 27.42 28.86
CA ILE A 13 -2.13 27.60 28.72
C ILE A 13 -1.73 29.02 28.33
N ILE A 14 -2.66 29.85 27.84
CA ILE A 14 -2.36 31.19 27.37
C ILE A 14 -1.91 32.05 28.56
N GLY A 15 -0.83 32.81 28.38
CA GLY A 15 -0.24 33.67 29.41
C GLY A 15 0.66 32.94 30.43
N LYS A 16 0.75 31.60 30.38
CA LYS A 16 1.71 30.85 31.20
C LYS A 16 3.10 30.89 30.56
N GLU A 17 4.14 30.74 31.38
CA GLU A 17 5.51 30.62 30.90
C GLU A 17 5.89 29.17 30.65
N ILE A 18 6.52 28.91 29.51
CA ILE A 18 7.17 27.65 29.21
C ILE A 18 8.67 27.85 29.36
N SER A 19 9.29 26.97 30.12
CA SER A 19 10.74 26.88 30.20
C SER A 19 11.26 25.94 29.12
N MET A 20 12.18 26.45 28.31
CA MET A 20 12.90 25.70 27.27
C MET A 20 14.40 25.65 27.63
N LEU A 21 15.10 24.66 27.07
CA LEU A 21 16.55 24.47 27.23
C LEU A 21 16.96 24.40 28.72
N ASN A 22 16.32 23.53 29.50
CA ASN A 22 16.60 23.28 30.92
C ASN A 22 16.56 24.54 31.82
N GLY A 23 15.65 25.48 31.60
CA GLY A 23 15.54 26.68 32.45
C GLY A 23 16.09 27.95 31.82
N LEU A 24 16.93 27.85 30.79
CA LEU A 24 17.69 28.97 30.25
C LEU A 24 16.83 29.97 29.47
N ILE A 25 15.74 29.49 28.87
CA ILE A 25 14.84 30.34 28.08
C ILE A 25 13.43 30.20 28.65
N LYS A 26 12.83 31.32 29.05
CA LYS A 26 11.43 31.38 29.47
C LYS A 26 10.66 32.16 28.42
N CYS A 27 9.59 31.57 27.89
CA CYS A 27 8.75 32.20 26.89
C CYS A 27 7.29 32.19 27.35
N PRO A 28 6.59 33.35 27.33
CA PRO A 28 5.15 33.38 27.56
C PRO A 28 4.42 32.74 26.37
N VAL A 29 3.37 31.97 26.67
CA VAL A 29 2.51 31.39 25.64
C VAL A 29 1.50 32.43 25.17
N VAL A 30 1.67 32.89 23.93
CA VAL A 30 0.83 33.94 23.34
C VAL A 30 -0.33 33.39 22.50
N GLY A 31 -0.32 32.10 22.18
CA GLY A 31 -1.37 31.49 21.37
C GLY A 31 -1.20 29.98 21.21
N VAL A 32 -2.28 29.35 20.74
CA VAL A 32 -2.33 27.92 20.43
C VAL A 32 -2.84 27.77 19.01
N VAL A 33 -2.10 27.04 18.19
CA VAL A 33 -2.47 26.73 16.80
C VAL A 33 -3.15 25.37 16.75
N LYS A 34 -4.10 25.20 15.83
CA LYS A 34 -4.72 23.89 15.56
C LYS A 34 -3.66 22.88 15.13
N ASP A 35 -3.83 21.64 15.54
CA ASP A 35 -2.97 20.53 15.17
C ASP A 35 -2.76 20.45 13.64
N PHE A 36 -1.50 20.37 13.22
CA PHE A 36 -1.09 20.20 11.82
C PHE A 36 0.13 19.28 11.76
N ASN A 37 0.28 18.58 10.64
CA ASN A 37 1.43 17.71 10.41
C ASN A 37 2.65 18.53 9.99
N ASP A 38 3.67 18.56 10.84
CA ASP A 38 4.98 19.18 10.58
C ASP A 38 6.01 18.17 10.02
N ARG A 39 5.66 16.89 9.97
CA ARG A 39 6.50 15.75 9.55
C ARG A 39 5.71 14.74 8.71
N SER A 40 6.38 13.67 8.28
CA SER A 40 5.74 12.50 7.66
C SER A 40 4.52 12.01 8.46
N LEU A 41 3.49 11.54 7.76
CA LEU A 41 2.26 10.98 8.36
C LEU A 41 2.51 9.70 9.17
N HIS A 42 3.72 9.11 9.09
CA HIS A 42 4.10 7.96 9.90
C HIS A 42 4.14 8.31 11.39
N SER A 43 4.74 9.45 11.73
CA SER A 43 4.81 9.93 13.10
C SER A 43 3.51 10.64 13.49
N GLY A 44 3.00 10.34 14.69
CA GLY A 44 1.91 11.10 15.28
C GLY A 44 2.29 12.57 15.47
N LEU A 45 1.29 13.41 15.70
CA LEU A 45 1.49 14.84 15.94
C LEU A 45 2.38 15.04 17.17
N ALA A 46 3.65 15.38 16.92
CA ALA A 46 4.59 15.67 17.99
C ALA A 46 4.21 16.99 18.67
N PRO A 47 4.42 17.14 19.98
CA PRO A 47 4.26 18.43 20.64
C PRO A 47 5.23 19.46 20.03
N LEU A 48 4.69 20.43 19.29
CA LEU A 48 5.45 21.50 18.67
C LEU A 48 5.35 22.80 19.49
N LEU A 49 6.47 23.49 19.62
CA LEU A 49 6.54 24.86 20.13
C LEU A 49 7.04 25.76 18.99
N MET A 50 6.37 26.88 18.79
CA MET A 50 6.77 27.90 17.83
C MET A 50 7.19 29.15 18.60
N ALA A 51 8.45 29.57 18.44
CA ALA A 51 9.00 30.74 19.08
C ALA A 51 9.83 31.55 18.08
N THR A 52 9.92 32.85 18.30
CA THR A 52 10.74 33.78 17.52
C THR A 52 12.10 33.94 18.19
N ASN A 53 13.17 33.79 17.41
CA ASN A 53 14.52 34.14 17.84
C ASN A 53 15.31 34.63 16.62
N SER A 54 15.51 35.94 16.54
CA SER A 54 16.17 36.59 15.40
C SER A 54 17.61 36.12 15.18
N THR A 55 18.29 35.63 16.22
CA THR A 55 19.67 35.12 16.11
C THR A 55 19.74 33.70 15.54
N MET A 56 18.60 33.00 15.43
CA MET A 56 18.52 31.61 14.97
C MET A 56 17.90 31.46 13.58
N TYR A 57 17.60 32.56 12.89
CA TYR A 57 17.03 32.50 11.55
C TYR A 57 18.07 32.08 10.53
N ARG A 58 17.84 30.92 9.92
CA ARG A 58 18.72 30.32 8.90
C ARG A 58 18.05 30.11 7.55
N GLN A 59 16.72 30.24 7.49
CA GLN A 59 15.92 29.96 6.30
C GLN A 59 14.79 30.97 6.21
N ALA A 60 14.45 31.36 4.98
CA ALA A 60 13.29 32.17 4.67
C ALA A 60 12.29 31.34 3.87
N SER A 61 11.01 31.36 4.28
CA SER A 61 9.93 30.76 3.51
C SER A 61 9.17 31.84 2.77
N ILE A 62 9.15 31.75 1.44
CA ILE A 62 8.50 32.73 0.57
C ILE A 62 7.31 32.05 -0.11
N LYS A 63 6.11 32.60 0.09
CA LYS A 63 4.91 32.14 -0.60
C LYS A 63 4.84 32.82 -1.97
N LEU A 64 4.84 32.02 -3.03
CA LEU A 64 4.77 32.50 -4.41
C LEU A 64 3.35 32.36 -4.97
N SER A 65 3.01 33.22 -5.93
CA SER A 65 1.85 33.02 -6.80
C SER A 65 2.19 32.02 -7.89
N ASN A 66 1.21 31.24 -8.37
CA ASN A 66 1.40 30.26 -9.45
C ASN A 66 1.61 30.90 -10.83
N THR A 67 1.50 32.22 -10.93
CA THR A 67 1.78 33.00 -12.15
C THR A 67 3.24 33.43 -12.17
N ASN A 68 3.98 33.12 -13.23
CA ASN A 68 5.36 33.58 -13.46
C ASN A 68 6.38 33.17 -12.37
N ILE A 69 6.38 31.90 -11.97
CA ILE A 69 7.31 31.36 -10.96
C ILE A 69 8.77 31.58 -11.38
N ALA A 70 9.11 31.32 -12.64
CA ALA A 70 10.49 31.43 -13.13
C ALA A 70 11.07 32.84 -12.96
N SER A 71 10.33 33.89 -13.33
CA SER A 71 10.79 35.27 -13.16
C SER A 71 10.82 35.70 -11.69
N SER A 72 9.87 35.21 -10.89
CA SER A 72 9.86 35.46 -9.43
C SER A 72 11.10 34.86 -8.76
N MET A 73 11.48 33.64 -9.14
CA MET A 73 12.68 32.96 -8.62
C MET A 73 13.97 33.68 -9.03
N GLU A 74 14.05 34.18 -10.27
CA GLU A 74 15.20 34.99 -10.70
C GLU A 74 15.31 36.30 -9.91
N GLY A 75 14.17 36.96 -9.65
CA GLY A 75 14.12 38.17 -8.81
C GLY A 75 14.59 37.90 -7.38
N ILE A 76 14.12 36.81 -6.77
CA ILE A 76 14.52 36.39 -5.42
C ILE A 76 16.02 36.11 -5.36
N LYS A 77 16.54 35.38 -6.36
CA LYS A 77 17.98 35.08 -6.45
C LYS A 77 18.82 36.36 -6.46
N LYS A 78 18.48 37.35 -7.29
CA LYS A 78 19.19 38.64 -7.37
C LYS A 78 19.17 39.39 -6.04
N ILE A 79 18.00 39.44 -5.38
CA ILE A 79 17.85 40.11 -4.08
C ILE A 79 18.70 39.38 -3.02
N TRP A 80 18.70 38.06 -3.02
CA TRP A 80 19.48 37.25 -2.09
C TRP A 80 20.99 37.48 -2.26
N GLU A 81 21.51 37.35 -3.48
CA GLU A 81 22.93 37.52 -3.77
C GLU A 81 23.44 38.93 -3.44
N HIS A 82 22.59 39.95 -3.62
CA HIS A 82 22.91 41.32 -3.24
C HIS A 82 22.88 41.55 -1.72
N THR A 83 21.91 40.94 -1.02
CA THR A 83 21.70 41.19 0.42
C THR A 83 22.63 40.33 1.28
N PHE A 84 22.97 39.13 0.82
CA PHE A 84 23.73 38.11 1.54
C PHE A 84 24.87 37.53 0.66
N PRO A 85 25.88 38.35 0.29
CA PRO A 85 26.93 37.94 -0.65
C PRO A 85 27.79 36.76 -0.14
N ASP A 86 27.90 36.60 1.18
CA ASP A 86 28.66 35.51 1.81
C ASP A 86 27.91 34.17 1.88
N TYR A 87 26.62 34.13 1.47
CA TYR A 87 25.77 32.95 1.55
C TYR A 87 25.34 32.44 0.18
N VAL A 88 25.58 31.15 -0.08
CA VAL A 88 25.16 30.49 -1.32
C VAL A 88 23.63 30.46 -1.38
N TYR A 89 23.07 30.92 -2.51
CA TYR A 89 21.64 30.82 -2.78
C TYR A 89 21.25 29.36 -3.04
N GLU A 90 20.50 28.79 -2.11
CA GLU A 90 19.91 27.45 -2.22
C GLU A 90 18.41 27.54 -1.90
N TYR A 91 17.59 26.91 -2.74
CA TYR A 91 16.14 26.89 -2.56
C TYR A 91 15.61 25.47 -2.74
N HIS A 92 14.51 25.20 -2.05
CA HIS A 92 13.78 23.94 -2.17
C HIS A 92 12.29 24.24 -2.22
N PHE A 93 11.56 23.63 -3.16
CA PHE A 93 10.11 23.72 -3.14
C PHE A 93 9.54 22.90 -2.00
N LEU A 94 8.54 23.45 -1.32
CA LEU A 94 7.86 22.75 -0.23
C LEU A 94 7.22 21.45 -0.74
N ASP A 95 6.67 21.46 -1.95
CA ASP A 95 6.04 20.29 -2.56
C ASP A 95 7.05 19.16 -2.82
N GLU A 96 8.28 19.48 -3.24
CA GLU A 96 9.35 18.51 -3.41
C GLU A 96 9.80 17.91 -2.08
N LYS A 97 9.88 18.74 -1.03
CA LYS A 97 10.19 18.28 0.33
C LYS A 97 9.12 17.33 0.86
N ILE A 98 7.84 17.66 0.62
CA ILE A 98 6.71 16.80 0.97
C ILE A 98 6.77 15.50 0.17
N ALA A 99 7.02 15.56 -1.14
CA ALA A 99 7.15 14.38 -1.99
C ALA A 99 8.33 13.47 -1.54
N GLY A 100 9.40 14.07 -1.04
CA GLY A 100 10.54 13.37 -0.44
C GLY A 100 10.13 12.48 0.74
N PHE A 101 9.14 12.90 1.55
CA PHE A 101 8.62 12.09 2.66
C PHE A 101 7.83 10.85 2.24
N TYR A 102 7.40 10.76 0.98
CA TYR A 102 6.61 9.63 0.46
C TYR A 102 7.36 8.78 -0.58
N LYS A 103 8.59 9.17 -0.93
CA LYS A 103 9.35 8.54 -2.01
C LYS A 103 9.69 7.09 -1.67
N GLN A 104 10.07 6.82 -0.43
CA GLN A 104 10.44 5.48 0.02
C GLN A 104 9.23 4.53 0.08
N GLU A 105 8.10 5.05 0.54
CA GLU A 105 6.81 4.37 0.64
C GLU A 105 6.29 4.01 -0.74
N ASN A 106 6.41 4.92 -1.70
CA ASN A 106 6.00 4.67 -3.09
C ASN A 106 6.88 3.60 -3.76
N GLN A 107 8.19 3.61 -3.50
CA GLN A 107 9.11 2.57 -3.96
C GLN A 107 8.79 1.19 -3.36
N LEU A 108 8.54 1.12 -2.05
CA LEU A 108 8.13 -0.13 -1.38
C LEU A 108 6.78 -0.62 -1.92
N SER A 109 5.80 0.27 -2.10
CA SER A 109 4.50 -0.07 -2.71
C SER A 109 4.67 -0.68 -4.10
N GLN A 110 5.56 -0.12 -4.91
CA GLN A 110 5.86 -0.64 -6.24
C GLN A 110 6.50 -2.03 -6.19
N LEU A 111 7.45 -2.25 -5.28
CA LEU A 111 8.06 -3.57 -5.08
C LEU A 111 7.03 -4.62 -4.66
N TYR A 112 6.18 -4.31 -3.68
CA TYR A 112 5.12 -5.23 -3.24
C TYR A 112 4.13 -5.57 -4.36
N LYS A 113 3.77 -4.60 -5.21
CA LYS A 113 2.91 -4.86 -6.39
C LYS A 113 3.57 -5.82 -7.37
N ILE A 114 4.87 -5.65 -7.65
CA ILE A 114 5.62 -6.53 -8.56
C ILE A 114 5.70 -7.94 -7.97
N PHE A 115 6.07 -8.08 -6.70
CA PHE A 115 6.14 -9.39 -6.05
C PHE A 115 4.77 -10.08 -5.99
N ALA A 116 3.70 -9.35 -5.70
CA ALA A 116 2.35 -9.89 -5.74
C ALA A 116 1.97 -10.38 -7.14
N ALA A 117 2.29 -9.61 -8.19
CA ALA A 117 2.02 -10.02 -9.57
C ALA A 117 2.79 -11.29 -9.96
N ILE A 118 4.07 -11.39 -9.58
CA ILE A 118 4.88 -12.58 -9.81
C ILE A 118 4.32 -13.78 -9.04
N ALA A 119 3.97 -13.60 -7.77
CA ALA A 119 3.42 -14.67 -6.94
C ALA A 119 2.08 -15.20 -7.49
N ILE A 120 1.20 -14.31 -7.96
CA ILE A 120 -0.05 -14.69 -8.64
C ILE A 120 0.27 -15.47 -9.92
N PHE A 121 1.19 -14.98 -10.75
CA PHE A 121 1.57 -15.64 -11.99
C PHE A 121 2.13 -17.06 -11.75
N LEU A 122 3.04 -17.21 -10.79
CA LEU A 122 3.60 -18.52 -10.40
C LEU A 122 2.53 -19.44 -9.83
N SER A 123 1.59 -18.91 -9.03
CA SER A 123 0.47 -19.68 -8.49
C SER A 123 -0.44 -20.19 -9.60
N CYS A 124 -0.72 -19.38 -10.62
CA CYS A 124 -1.47 -19.80 -11.80
C CYS A 124 -0.76 -20.92 -12.57
N LEU A 125 0.57 -20.84 -12.73
CA LEU A 125 1.36 -21.90 -13.37
C LEU A 125 1.34 -23.19 -12.56
N GLY A 126 1.44 -23.11 -11.23
CA GLY A 126 1.33 -24.26 -10.34
C GLY A 126 -0.04 -24.92 -10.41
N LEU A 127 -1.10 -24.12 -10.35
CA LEU A 127 -2.48 -24.59 -10.50
C LEU A 127 -2.71 -25.23 -11.87
N TYR A 128 -2.19 -24.61 -12.94
CA TYR A 128 -2.23 -25.15 -14.29
C TYR A 128 -1.52 -26.51 -14.39
N GLY A 129 -0.33 -26.63 -13.80
CA GLY A 129 0.44 -27.88 -13.74
C GLY A 129 -0.32 -29.00 -13.02
N LEU A 130 -0.88 -28.71 -11.84
CA LEU A 130 -1.70 -29.65 -11.08
C LEU A 130 -2.95 -30.07 -11.84
N ALA A 131 -3.68 -29.12 -12.43
CA ALA A 131 -4.87 -29.40 -13.22
C ALA A 131 -4.55 -30.28 -14.44
N SER A 132 -3.43 -30.02 -15.11
CA SER A 132 -2.96 -30.82 -16.26
C SER A 132 -2.60 -32.24 -15.84
N PHE A 133 -1.87 -32.40 -14.73
CA PHE A 133 -1.48 -33.72 -14.22
C PHE A 133 -2.70 -34.57 -13.83
N MET A 134 -3.66 -33.99 -13.10
CA MET A 134 -4.88 -34.73 -12.73
C MET A 134 -5.75 -35.06 -13.94
N ALA A 135 -5.87 -34.15 -14.91
CA ALA A 135 -6.59 -34.42 -16.15
C ALA A 135 -5.96 -35.62 -16.89
N ALA A 136 -4.63 -35.69 -16.94
CA ALA A 136 -3.89 -36.80 -17.54
C ALA A 136 -4.11 -38.13 -16.78
N GLN A 137 -4.08 -38.10 -15.45
CA GLN A 137 -4.25 -39.29 -14.62
C GLN A 137 -5.67 -39.88 -14.69
N ARG A 138 -6.68 -39.03 -14.93
CA ARG A 138 -8.09 -39.43 -15.04
C ARG A 138 -8.59 -39.58 -16.48
N ILE A 139 -7.71 -39.60 -17.49
CA ILE A 139 -8.08 -39.78 -18.91
C ILE A 139 -8.94 -41.05 -19.11
N LYS A 140 -8.60 -42.17 -18.44
CA LYS A 140 -9.34 -43.44 -18.57
C LYS A 140 -10.79 -43.33 -18.06
N GLU A 141 -11.00 -42.70 -16.91
CA GLU A 141 -12.34 -42.47 -16.34
C GLU A 141 -13.18 -41.51 -17.20
N VAL A 142 -12.53 -40.45 -17.69
CA VAL A 142 -13.16 -39.45 -18.57
C VAL A 142 -13.53 -40.06 -19.92
N GLY A 143 -12.67 -40.90 -20.49
CA GLY A 143 -12.92 -41.64 -21.73
C GLY A 143 -14.11 -42.61 -21.61
N ILE A 144 -14.18 -43.40 -20.54
CA ILE A 144 -15.30 -44.33 -20.29
C ILE A 144 -16.62 -43.56 -20.11
N ARG A 145 -16.62 -42.49 -19.30
CA ARG A 145 -17.81 -41.65 -19.11
C ARG A 145 -18.29 -40.98 -20.40
N LYS A 146 -17.37 -40.55 -21.27
CA LYS A 146 -17.69 -39.93 -22.56
C LYS A 146 -18.36 -40.93 -23.51
N VAL A 147 -17.91 -42.20 -23.53
CA VAL A 147 -18.55 -43.27 -24.32
C VAL A 147 -19.92 -43.65 -23.77
N LEU A 148 -20.12 -43.53 -22.45
CA LEU A 148 -21.43 -43.71 -21.79
C LEU A 148 -22.35 -42.48 -21.90
N GLY A 149 -22.00 -41.47 -22.71
CA GLY A 149 -22.85 -40.29 -22.97
C GLY A 149 -22.78 -39.18 -21.92
N ALA A 150 -21.80 -39.19 -21.01
CA ALA A 150 -21.63 -38.12 -20.04
C ALA A 150 -21.19 -36.81 -20.72
N SER A 151 -21.83 -35.70 -20.35
CA SER A 151 -21.49 -34.39 -20.90
C SER A 151 -20.10 -33.92 -20.42
N PRO A 152 -19.32 -33.23 -21.28
CA PRO A 152 -18.07 -32.58 -20.89
C PRO A 152 -18.20 -31.65 -19.68
N GLY A 153 -19.37 -31.03 -19.51
CA GLY A 153 -19.64 -30.09 -18.42
C GLY A 153 -19.61 -30.73 -17.03
N ASN A 154 -20.05 -31.98 -16.90
CA ASN A 154 -20.03 -32.69 -15.61
C ASN A 154 -18.60 -32.98 -15.13
N ILE A 155 -17.68 -33.22 -16.06
CA ILE A 155 -16.26 -33.44 -15.76
C ILE A 155 -15.61 -32.13 -15.33
N VAL A 156 -15.88 -31.03 -16.03
CA VAL A 156 -15.39 -29.70 -15.65
C VAL A 156 -15.90 -29.33 -14.25
N TYR A 157 -17.19 -29.53 -13.98
CA TYR A 157 -17.79 -29.21 -12.68
C TYR A 157 -17.15 -29.98 -11.52
N LEU A 158 -16.92 -31.28 -11.69
CA LEU A 158 -16.30 -32.12 -10.66
C LEU A 158 -14.89 -31.64 -10.31
N PHE A 159 -14.06 -31.37 -11.34
CA PHE A 159 -12.70 -30.88 -11.15
C PHE A 159 -12.67 -29.47 -10.56
N SER A 160 -13.47 -28.54 -11.10
CA SER A 160 -13.57 -27.18 -10.57
C SER A 160 -13.98 -27.19 -9.09
N ARG A 161 -14.90 -28.06 -8.69
CA ARG A 161 -15.33 -28.19 -7.29
C ARG A 161 -14.20 -28.65 -6.37
N GLU A 162 -13.43 -29.68 -6.75
CA GLU A 162 -12.29 -30.16 -5.94
C GLU A 162 -11.25 -29.04 -5.71
N PHE A 163 -10.91 -28.29 -6.76
CA PHE A 163 -9.96 -27.18 -6.65
C PHE A 163 -10.49 -25.98 -5.87
N VAL A 164 -11.76 -25.60 -6.08
CA VAL A 164 -12.38 -24.49 -5.34
C VAL A 164 -12.38 -24.80 -3.85
N ILE A 165 -12.66 -26.04 -3.43
CA ILE A 165 -12.58 -26.44 -2.02
C ILE A 165 -11.16 -26.24 -1.47
N LEU A 166 -10.12 -26.68 -2.20
CA LEU A 166 -8.73 -26.47 -1.79
C LEU A 166 -8.37 -24.99 -1.66
N ILE A 167 -8.82 -24.15 -2.60
CA ILE A 167 -8.59 -22.70 -2.57
C ILE A 167 -9.30 -22.05 -1.39
N VAL A 168 -10.54 -22.46 -1.10
CA VAL A 168 -11.29 -21.94 0.05
C VAL A 168 -10.60 -22.31 1.36
N ILE A 169 -10.11 -23.56 1.50
CA ILE A 169 -9.35 -23.98 2.68
C ILE A 169 -8.06 -23.16 2.81
N ALA A 170 -7.30 -23.00 1.73
CA ALA A 170 -6.10 -22.18 1.72
C ALA A 170 -6.40 -20.73 2.10
N PHE A 171 -7.50 -20.16 1.59
CA PHE A 171 -7.93 -18.80 1.90
C PHE A 171 -8.34 -18.61 3.36
N VAL A 172 -9.07 -19.57 3.94
CA VAL A 172 -9.47 -19.56 5.35
C VAL A 172 -8.25 -19.55 6.28
N ILE A 173 -7.15 -20.18 5.87
CA ILE A 173 -5.89 -20.17 6.62
C ILE A 173 -5.09 -18.89 6.35
N ALA A 174 -5.00 -18.47 5.09
CA ALA A 174 -4.19 -17.32 4.68
C ALA A 174 -4.77 -15.98 5.14
N ALA A 175 -6.10 -15.81 5.15
CA ALA A 175 -6.73 -14.53 5.48
C ALA A 175 -6.48 -14.10 6.94
N PRO A 176 -6.63 -14.94 7.98
CA PRO A 176 -6.28 -14.58 9.36
C PRO A 176 -4.80 -14.25 9.54
N ILE A 177 -3.92 -15.01 8.89
CA ILE A 177 -2.47 -14.78 8.96
C ILE A 177 -2.13 -13.42 8.33
N ALA A 178 -2.64 -13.15 7.13
CA ALA A 178 -2.46 -11.87 6.45
C ALA A 178 -3.03 -10.71 7.28
N TRP A 179 -4.21 -10.90 7.89
CA TRP A 179 -4.80 -9.90 8.79
C TRP A 179 -3.90 -9.62 10.00
N TYR A 180 -3.37 -10.66 10.66
CA TYR A 180 -2.51 -10.51 11.82
C TYR A 180 -1.25 -9.69 11.51
N TYR A 181 -0.51 -10.05 10.46
CA TYR A 181 0.71 -9.34 10.06
C TYR A 181 0.41 -7.90 9.61
N MET A 182 -0.67 -7.70 8.83
CA MET A 182 -1.05 -6.37 8.37
C MET A 182 -1.53 -5.49 9.53
N HIS A 183 -2.22 -6.07 10.51
CA HIS A 183 -2.63 -5.37 11.72
C HIS A 183 -1.41 -4.92 12.52
N GLN A 184 -0.45 -5.82 12.75
CA GLN A 184 0.79 -5.50 13.46
C GLN A 184 1.58 -4.39 12.75
N TRP A 185 1.74 -4.49 11.42
CA TRP A 185 2.42 -3.48 10.62
C TRP A 185 1.71 -2.11 10.65
N LEU A 186 0.39 -2.07 10.62
CA LEU A 186 -0.40 -0.83 10.70
C LEU A 186 -0.38 -0.17 12.09
N GLN A 187 0.08 -0.84 13.14
CA GLN A 187 0.23 -0.23 14.47
C GLN A 187 1.38 0.79 14.51
N ASP A 188 2.39 0.62 13.65
CA ASP A 188 3.53 1.54 13.56
C ASP A 188 3.17 2.89 12.90
N TYR A 189 1.96 2.99 12.35
CA TYR A 189 1.46 4.18 11.68
C TYR A 189 0.46 4.93 12.55
N ALA A 190 0.75 6.20 12.85
CA ALA A 190 -0.16 7.07 13.61
C ALA A 190 -1.47 7.34 12.85
N TYR A 191 -1.39 7.50 11.53
CA TYR A 191 -2.54 7.57 10.64
C TYR A 191 -2.67 6.26 9.87
N ARG A 192 -3.59 5.40 10.32
CA ARG A 192 -3.80 4.06 9.77
C ARG A 192 -5.16 3.91 9.11
N VAL A 193 -5.21 3.11 8.05
CA VAL A 193 -6.45 2.66 7.44
C VAL A 193 -6.99 1.48 8.26
N THR A 194 -8.30 1.45 8.51
CA THR A 194 -8.95 0.28 9.10
C THR A 194 -9.03 -0.83 8.06
N ILE A 195 -8.49 -2.00 8.37
CA ILE A 195 -8.57 -3.16 7.47
C ILE A 195 -10.03 -3.59 7.34
N SER A 196 -10.66 -3.25 6.22
CA SER A 196 -12.03 -3.65 5.91
C SER A 196 -12.07 -5.10 5.44
N LEU A 197 -13.01 -5.88 5.97
CA LEU A 197 -13.28 -7.27 5.56
C LEU A 197 -13.50 -7.42 4.04
N TRP A 198 -14.02 -6.38 3.39
CA TRP A 198 -14.22 -6.34 1.94
C TRP A 198 -12.93 -6.58 1.14
N LEU A 199 -11.76 -6.15 1.63
CA LEU A 199 -10.48 -6.36 0.93
C LEU A 199 -10.16 -7.85 0.81
N PHE A 200 -10.41 -8.62 1.88
CA PHE A 200 -10.26 -10.07 1.86
C PHE A 200 -11.31 -10.72 0.95
N ALA A 201 -12.57 -10.28 1.02
CA ALA A 201 -13.62 -10.80 0.14
C ALA A 201 -13.28 -10.58 -1.35
N ALA A 202 -12.82 -9.37 -1.71
CA ALA A 202 -12.39 -9.04 -3.07
C ALA A 202 -11.18 -9.88 -3.51
N GLY A 203 -10.17 -10.04 -2.64
CA GLY A 203 -9.00 -10.88 -2.92
C GLY A 203 -9.34 -12.37 -3.08
N GLY A 204 -10.20 -12.90 -2.22
CA GLY A 204 -10.69 -14.27 -2.29
C GLY A 204 -11.51 -14.52 -3.55
N LEU A 205 -12.41 -13.60 -3.91
CA LEU A 205 -13.17 -13.66 -5.16
C LEU A 205 -12.26 -13.61 -6.39
N ALA A 206 -11.26 -12.73 -6.39
CA ALA A 206 -10.28 -12.68 -7.47
C ALA A 206 -9.49 -13.99 -7.60
N ALA A 207 -9.05 -14.59 -6.48
CA ALA A 207 -8.34 -15.86 -6.49
C ALA A 207 -9.21 -17.01 -7.04
N ILE A 208 -10.47 -17.10 -6.61
CA ILE A 208 -11.44 -18.08 -7.12
C ILE A 208 -11.69 -17.86 -8.62
N PHE A 209 -11.87 -16.60 -9.04
CA PHE A 209 -12.11 -16.26 -10.44
C PHE A 209 -10.94 -16.68 -11.33
N ILE A 210 -9.70 -16.35 -10.94
CA ILE A 210 -8.50 -16.74 -11.67
C ILE A 210 -8.41 -18.27 -11.77
N ALA A 211 -8.62 -18.97 -10.66
CA ALA A 211 -8.57 -20.43 -10.64
C ALA A 211 -9.63 -21.07 -11.55
N LEU A 212 -10.87 -20.58 -11.50
CA LEU A 212 -11.95 -21.05 -12.36
C LEU A 212 -11.62 -20.84 -13.84
N VAL A 213 -11.04 -19.69 -14.21
CA VAL A 213 -10.59 -19.42 -15.58
C VAL A 213 -9.52 -20.42 -16.01
N THR A 214 -8.48 -20.63 -15.17
CA THR A 214 -7.40 -21.57 -15.47
C THR A 214 -7.89 -23.01 -15.63
N ILE A 215 -8.74 -23.47 -14.71
CA ILE A 215 -9.25 -24.86 -14.70
C ILE A 215 -10.24 -25.08 -15.83
N SER A 216 -11.15 -24.15 -16.07
CA SER A 216 -12.14 -24.27 -17.15
C SER A 216 -11.45 -24.37 -18.51
N PHE A 217 -10.41 -23.55 -18.73
CA PHE A 217 -9.61 -23.63 -19.95
C PHE A 217 -8.96 -25.01 -20.14
N GLN A 218 -8.38 -25.58 -19.07
CA GLN A 218 -7.74 -26.90 -19.13
C GLN A 218 -8.76 -28.03 -19.33
N ALA A 219 -9.87 -27.99 -18.62
CA ALA A 219 -10.90 -29.01 -18.69
C ALA A 219 -11.59 -29.04 -20.07
N ILE A 220 -11.84 -27.87 -20.66
CA ILE A 220 -12.33 -27.76 -22.05
C ILE A 220 -11.30 -28.35 -23.03
N ARG A 221 -10.02 -27.98 -22.90
CA ARG A 221 -8.96 -28.55 -23.74
C ARG A 221 -8.90 -30.08 -23.63
N ALA A 222 -8.91 -30.62 -22.41
CA ALA A 222 -8.89 -32.05 -22.16
C ALA A 222 -10.13 -32.76 -22.76
N ALA A 223 -11.31 -32.16 -22.66
CA ALA A 223 -12.54 -32.72 -23.21
C ALA A 223 -12.61 -32.69 -24.75
N LEU A 224 -12.02 -31.68 -25.39
CA LEU A 224 -11.95 -31.50 -26.83
C LEU A 224 -10.85 -32.34 -27.50
N THR A 225 -9.83 -32.79 -26.74
CA THR A 225 -8.83 -33.73 -27.27
C THR A 225 -9.52 -35.00 -27.78
N ASN A 226 -9.28 -35.30 -29.05
CA ASN A 226 -10.02 -36.32 -29.80
C ASN A 226 -9.60 -37.73 -29.31
N PRO A 227 -10.51 -38.53 -28.74
CA PRO A 227 -10.17 -39.80 -28.06
C PRO A 227 -9.62 -40.87 -29.01
N VAL A 228 -9.81 -40.70 -30.33
CA VAL A 228 -9.40 -41.65 -31.37
C VAL A 228 -7.87 -41.79 -31.48
N LYS A 229 -7.08 -40.79 -31.02
CA LYS A 229 -5.61 -40.91 -30.98
C LYS A 229 -5.07 -41.62 -29.73
N SER A 230 -5.76 -41.51 -28.58
CA SER A 230 -5.30 -42.11 -27.32
C SER A 230 -5.55 -43.62 -27.20
N LEU A 231 -6.45 -44.18 -28.02
CA LEU A 231 -6.68 -45.64 -28.08
C LEU A 231 -5.82 -46.36 -29.13
N ARG A 232 -5.05 -45.63 -29.94
CA ARG A 232 -4.19 -46.19 -31.00
C ARG A 232 -2.69 -46.03 -30.71
N THR A 233 -2.34 -45.73 -29.45
CA THR A 233 -0.97 -45.57 -28.97
C THR A 233 -0.58 -46.52 -27.84
N GLU A 234 -1.33 -47.63 -27.69
CA GLU A 234 -0.71 -48.90 -27.30
C GLU A 234 -0.42 -49.71 -28.57
#